data_AF-A0A101X076-F1
#
_entry.id   AF-A0A101X076-F1
#
_cell.length_a   1.000
_cell.length_b   1.000
_cell.length_c   1.000
_cell.angle_alpha   90.00
_cell.angle_beta   90.00
_cell.angle_gamma   90.00
#
_symmetry.space_group_name_H-M   'P 1'
#
loop_
_entity.id
_entity.type
_entity.pdbx_description
1 polymer ?
#
loop_
_entity_poly.entity_id
_entity_poly.type
_entity_poly.pdbx_seq_one_letter_code
_entity_poly.pdbx_strand_id
1 'polypeptide(L)'
;MSNSLCLSGSIAKRILELADSLGLSPEDYVNTLLERAVPRRRVDLMPLGFKVKVAETVVEAALETFRRPLVVWSGGKDSTVVLHLVRSVAGRLGKGFDVVFIDHYMHFEETLEFVRKVAEEWG
;
A
#
# COMPACT_ATOMS: atom_id res chain seq x y z
N MET A 1 30.83 -13.18 -21.68
CA MET A 1 30.38 -14.52 -22.08
C MET A 1 28.87 -14.54 -21.90
N SER A 2 28.10 -14.82 -22.95
CA SER A 2 26.64 -14.91 -22.84
C SER A 2 26.30 -16.23 -22.16
N ASN A 3 25.69 -16.18 -20.97
CA ASN A 3 25.20 -17.39 -20.31
C ASN A 3 23.92 -17.83 -21.02
N SER A 4 23.99 -18.89 -21.81
CA SER A 4 22.81 -19.51 -22.44
C SER A 4 22.18 -20.54 -21.49
N LEU A 5 20.89 -20.40 -21.23
CA LEU A 5 20.10 -21.42 -20.52
C LEU A 5 19.39 -22.31 -21.55
N CYS A 6 19.54 -23.64 -21.43
CA CYS A 6 18.85 -24.60 -22.29
C CYS A 6 17.75 -25.32 -21.49
N LEU A 7 16.52 -25.31 -22.00
CA LEU A 7 15.37 -26.00 -21.40
C LEU A 7 15.02 -27.23 -22.23
N SER A 8 14.75 -28.37 -21.57
CA SER A 8 14.41 -29.63 -22.24
C SER A 8 13.28 -30.38 -21.51
N GLY A 9 12.76 -31.42 -22.16
CA GLY A 9 11.73 -32.29 -21.60
C GLY A 9 10.33 -31.66 -21.55
N SER A 10 9.52 -32.08 -20.58
CA SER A 10 8.11 -31.71 -20.47
C SER A 10 7.88 -30.20 -20.26
N ILE A 11 8.83 -29.53 -19.62
CA ILE A 11 8.79 -28.08 -19.39
C ILE A 11 8.93 -27.31 -20.71
N ALA A 12 9.91 -27.69 -21.55
CA ALA A 12 10.11 -27.05 -22.85
C ALA A 12 8.88 -27.22 -23.75
N LYS A 13 8.30 -28.43 -23.79
CA LYS A 13 7.07 -28.70 -24.54
C LYS A 13 5.90 -27.82 -24.09
N ARG A 14 5.72 -27.69 -22.77
CA ARG A 14 4.64 -26.89 -22.19
C ARG A 14 4.82 -25.39 -22.42
N ILE A 15 6.05 -24.90 -22.41
CA ILE A 15 6.37 -23.51 -22.79
C ILE A 15 6.01 -23.26 -24.26
N LEU A 16 6.39 -24.17 -25.16
CA LEU A 16 6.07 -24.07 -26.58
C LEU A 16 4.55 -24.05 -26.82
N GLU A 17 3.81 -24.99 -26.23
CA GLU A 17 2.35 -25.07 -26.36
C GLU A 17 1.64 -23.80 -25.85
N LEU A 18 2.06 -23.29 -24.68
CA LEU A 18 1.46 -22.09 -24.09
C LEU A 18 1.83 -20.82 -24.87
N ALA A 19 3.08 -20.69 -25.31
CA ALA A 19 3.52 -19.56 -26.13
C ALA A 19 2.74 -19.51 -27.45
N ASP A 20 2.60 -20.65 -28.13
CA ASP A 20 1.86 -20.77 -29.39
C ASP A 20 0.37 -20.42 -29.21
N SER A 21 -0.27 -20.93 -28.14
CA SER A 21 -1.67 -20.58 -27.83
C SER A 21 -1.92 -19.10 -27.61
N LEU A 22 -0.87 -18.35 -27.25
CA LEU A 22 -0.90 -16.90 -27.00
C LEU A 22 -0.35 -16.08 -28.16
N GLY A 23 0.09 -16.72 -29.25
CA GLY A 23 0.74 -16.07 -30.38
C GLY A 23 2.07 -15.40 -30.03
N LEU A 24 2.78 -15.91 -29.02
CA LEU A 24 4.05 -15.38 -28.53
C LEU A 24 5.21 -16.28 -28.93
N SER A 25 6.40 -15.69 -29.06
CA SER A 25 7.62 -16.50 -29.09
C SER A 25 7.86 -17.14 -27.70
N PRO A 26 8.55 -18.29 -27.62
CA PRO A 26 8.90 -18.89 -26.34
C PRO A 26 9.71 -17.96 -25.44
N GLU A 27 10.57 -17.13 -26.02
CA GLU A 27 11.35 -16.12 -25.31
C GLU A 27 10.46 -15.04 -24.71
N ASP A 28 9.51 -14.48 -25.49
CA ASP A 28 8.58 -13.46 -25.03
C ASP A 28 7.63 -13.98 -23.95
N TYR A 29 7.20 -15.24 -24.08
CA TYR A 29 6.37 -15.90 -23.08
C TYR A 29 7.14 -16.08 -21.76
N VAL A 30 8.39 -16.55 -21.81
CA VAL A 30 9.24 -16.69 -20.63
C VAL A 30 9.54 -15.33 -20.01
N ASN A 31 9.86 -14.31 -20.81
CA ASN A 31 10.06 -12.94 -20.31
C ASN A 31 8.81 -12.40 -19.61
N THR A 32 7.62 -12.60 -20.19
CA THR A 32 6.35 -12.21 -19.57
C THR A 32 6.11 -12.95 -18.26
N LEU A 33 6.41 -14.25 -18.20
CA LEU A 33 6.32 -15.02 -16.96
C LEU A 33 7.30 -14.50 -15.91
N LEU A 34 8.53 -14.20 -16.30
CA LEU A 34 9.54 -13.65 -15.40
C LEU A 34 9.11 -12.28 -14.89
N GLU A 35 8.59 -11.38 -15.74
CA GLU A 35 8.04 -10.08 -15.31
C GLU A 35 6.84 -10.20 -14.37
N ARG A 36 6.00 -11.23 -14.54
CA ARG A 36 4.89 -11.54 -13.62
C ARG A 36 5.36 -12.21 -12.34
N ALA A 37 6.44 -12.99 -12.41
CA ALA A 37 7.06 -13.71 -11.30
C ALA A 37 8.04 -12.85 -10.51
N VAL A 38 8.51 -11.72 -11.06
CA VAL A 38 9.08 -10.62 -10.29
C VAL A 38 8.00 -10.27 -9.26
N PRO A 39 8.25 -10.49 -7.96
CA PRO A 39 7.23 -10.28 -6.97
C PRO A 39 6.94 -8.78 -6.96
N ARG A 40 5.89 -8.36 -7.66
CA ARG A 40 5.14 -7.16 -7.28
C ARG A 40 4.78 -7.44 -5.84
N ARG A 41 5.45 -6.80 -4.87
CA ARG A 41 5.22 -7.03 -3.43
C ARG A 41 3.70 -7.06 -3.26
N ARG A 42 3.15 -8.26 -3.03
CA ARG A 42 1.72 -8.45 -2.83
C ARG A 42 1.43 -7.96 -1.42
N VAL A 43 1.45 -6.63 -1.26
CA VAL A 43 1.20 -5.98 0.02
C VAL A 43 -0.18 -6.42 0.51
N ASP A 44 -1.13 -6.67 -0.39
CA ASP A 44 -2.43 -7.27 -0.12
C ASP A 44 -2.36 -8.61 0.63
N LEU A 45 -1.37 -9.46 0.35
CA LEU A 45 -1.18 -10.77 0.98
C LEU A 45 -0.35 -10.72 2.28
N MET A 46 0.20 -9.56 2.65
CA MET A 46 0.94 -9.45 3.91
C MET A 46 -0.01 -9.62 5.11
N PRO A 47 0.43 -10.33 6.18
CA PRO A 47 -0.33 -10.36 7.42
C PRO A 47 -0.56 -8.95 7.96
N LEU A 48 -1.71 -8.72 8.58
CA LEU A 48 -2.14 -7.38 9.02
C LEU A 48 -1.08 -6.68 9.89
N GLY A 49 -0.46 -7.39 10.84
CA GLY A 49 0.58 -6.83 11.69
C GLY A 49 1.81 -6.31 10.92
N PHE A 50 2.15 -6.93 9.78
CA PHE A 50 3.23 -6.41 8.93
C PHE A 50 2.81 -5.16 8.17
N LYS A 51 1.56 -5.08 7.69
CA LYS A 51 1.02 -3.86 7.07
C LYS A 51 1.05 -2.69 8.05
N VAL A 52 0.66 -2.94 9.30
CA VAL A 52 0.70 -1.94 10.38
C VAL A 52 2.13 -1.48 10.62
N LYS A 53 3.09 -2.39 10.80
CA LYS A 53 4.50 -2.02 11.01
C LYS A 53 5.06 -1.16 9.89
N VAL A 54 4.79 -1.52 8.63
CA VAL A 54 5.23 -0.72 7.47
C VAL A 54 4.62 0.68 7.52
N ALA A 55 3.33 0.80 7.83
CA ALA A 55 2.67 2.09 7.94
C ALA A 55 3.23 2.94 9.09
N GLU A 56 3.46 2.33 10.27
CA GLU A 56 4.07 3.01 11.41
C GLU A 56 5.49 3.53 11.09
N THR A 57 6.30 2.75 10.37
CA THR A 57 7.64 3.19 9.92
C THR A 57 7.55 4.41 9.00
N VAL A 58 6.58 4.45 8.08
CA VAL A 58 6.38 5.61 7.19
C VAL A 58 5.92 6.84 7.98
N VAL A 59 5.02 6.64 8.95
CA VAL A 59 4.55 7.72 9.84
C VAL A 59 5.68 8.28 10.69
N GLU A 60 6.49 7.42 11.33
CA GLU A 60 7.66 7.82 12.12
C GLU A 60 8.62 8.66 11.28
N ALA A 61 8.98 8.19 10.08
CA ALA A 61 9.84 8.94 9.17
C ALA A 61 9.26 10.33 8.81
N ALA A 62 7.95 10.43 8.59
CA ALA A 62 7.30 11.71 8.30
C ALA A 62 7.33 12.66 9.51
N LEU A 63 7.02 12.16 10.72
CA LEU A 63 7.06 12.94 11.96
C LEU A 63 8.50 13.36 12.34
N GLU A 64 9.52 12.63 11.89
CA GLU A 64 10.94 13.00 12.04
C GLU A 64 11.42 14.00 11.02
N THR A 65 10.96 13.90 9.79
CA THR A 65 11.45 14.72 8.68
C THR A 65 10.79 16.10 8.67
N PHE A 66 9.48 16.19 8.93
CA PHE A 66 8.72 17.41 8.75
C PHE A 66 8.49 18.16 10.06
N ARG A 67 8.60 19.49 10.00
CA ARG A 67 8.43 20.37 11.17
C ARG A 67 6.97 20.47 11.66
N ARG A 68 6.00 20.49 10.74
CA ARG A 68 4.56 20.61 11.01
C ARG A 68 3.78 19.61 10.15
N PRO A 69 3.90 18.31 10.44
CA PRO A 69 3.15 17.30 9.72
C PRO A 69 1.64 17.47 9.99
N LEU A 70 0.82 17.20 8.99
CA LEU A 70 -0.63 17.21 9.12
C LEU A 70 -1.26 15.98 8.48
N VAL A 71 -2.41 15.57 9.00
CA VAL A 71 -3.24 14.51 8.43
C VAL A 71 -4.45 15.15 7.78
N VAL A 72 -4.60 14.95 6.46
CA VAL A 72 -5.87 15.24 5.78
C VAL A 72 -6.80 14.06 6.06
N TRP A 73 -7.86 14.33 6.81
CA TRP A 73 -8.78 13.31 7.29
C TRP A 73 -10.19 13.62 6.78
N SER A 74 -10.81 12.64 6.12
CA SER A 74 -12.13 12.82 5.48
C SER A 74 -13.28 12.24 6.30
N GLY A 75 -13.02 11.70 7.49
CA GLY A 75 -14.00 10.88 8.24
C GLY A 75 -14.21 9.48 7.68
N GLY A 76 -13.60 9.13 6.55
CA GLY A 76 -13.74 7.80 5.93
C GLY A 76 -12.78 6.77 6.53
N LYS A 77 -13.13 5.47 6.40
CA LYS A 77 -12.40 4.34 7.00
C LYS A 77 -10.88 4.39 6.81
N ASP A 78 -10.41 4.68 5.60
CA ASP A 78 -8.98 4.61 5.26
C ASP A 78 -8.23 5.77 5.93
N SER A 79 -8.77 6.98 5.83
CA SER A 79 -8.19 8.16 6.47
C SER A 79 -8.26 8.10 8.00
N THR A 80 -9.28 7.45 8.57
CA THR A 80 -9.38 7.22 10.02
C THR A 80 -8.33 6.23 10.51
N VAL A 81 -8.00 5.19 9.73
CA VAL A 81 -6.88 4.29 10.03
C VAL A 81 -5.54 5.05 9.99
N VAL A 82 -5.34 5.92 9.01
CA VAL A 82 -4.15 6.79 8.95
C VAL A 82 -4.07 7.69 10.19
N LEU A 83 -5.16 8.38 10.54
CA LEU A 83 -5.23 9.24 11.73
C LEU A 83 -4.90 8.46 13.01
N HIS A 84 -5.46 7.26 13.17
CA HIS A 84 -5.20 6.38 14.31
C HIS A 84 -3.71 6.01 14.42
N LEU A 85 -3.07 5.63 13.31
CA LEU A 85 -1.65 5.28 13.28
C LEU A 85 -0.76 6.50 13.59
N VAL A 86 -1.07 7.66 13.00
CA VAL A 86 -0.33 8.91 13.27
C VAL A 86 -0.44 9.28 14.74
N ARG A 87 -1.64 9.25 15.33
CA ARG A 87 -1.85 9.50 16.76
C ARG A 87 -1.05 8.54 17.65
N SER A 88 -1.07 7.25 17.33
CA SER A 88 -0.34 6.22 18.09
C SER A 88 1.17 6.45 18.06
N VAL A 89 1.75 6.65 16.87
CA VAL A 89 3.19 6.86 16.70
C VAL A 89 3.61 8.21 17.29
N ALA A 90 2.86 9.29 17.03
CA ALA A 90 3.13 10.62 17.57
C ALA A 90 3.11 10.62 19.10
N GLY A 91 2.16 9.92 19.72
CA GLY A 91 2.10 9.71 21.17
C GLY A 91 3.32 8.97 21.71
N ARG A 92 3.81 7.92 21.01
CA ARG A 92 5.05 7.20 21.38
C ARG A 92 6.30 8.09 21.26
N LEU A 93 6.34 8.97 20.27
CA LEU A 93 7.49 9.85 20.00
C LEU A 93 7.44 11.19 20.74
N GLY A 94 6.33 11.52 21.42
CA GLY A 94 6.13 12.83 22.04
C GLY A 94 6.07 13.98 21.02
N LYS A 95 5.56 13.72 19.81
CA LYS A 95 5.47 14.70 18.71
C LYS A 95 4.04 15.16 18.47
N GLY A 96 3.89 16.39 17.98
CA GLY A 96 2.61 16.94 17.55
C GLY A 96 2.39 16.80 16.04
N PHE A 97 1.12 16.84 15.64
CA PHE A 97 0.67 16.92 14.26
C PHE A 97 -0.66 17.68 14.22
N ASP A 98 -0.97 18.30 13.08
CA ASP A 98 -2.26 18.96 12.85
C ASP A 98 -3.21 18.03 12.08
N VAL A 99 -4.52 18.24 12.17
CA VAL A 99 -5.54 17.50 11.39
C VAL A 99 -6.38 18.49 10.61
N VAL A 100 -6.64 18.19 9.33
CA VAL A 100 -7.50 19.00 8.46
C VAL A 100 -8.61 18.15 7.89
N PHE A 101 -9.85 18.59 8.10
CA PHE A 101 -11.03 18.12 7.40
C PHE A 101 -11.45 19.15 6.35
N ILE A 102 -11.58 18.72 5.09
CA ILE A 102 -12.01 19.60 3.99
C ILE A 102 -13.52 19.45 3.82
N ASP A 103 -14.26 20.47 4.27
CA ASP A 103 -15.70 20.54 4.06
C ASP A 103 -16.01 21.12 2.67
N HIS A 104 -16.64 20.31 1.83
CA HIS A 104 -17.11 20.70 0.50
C HIS A 104 -18.63 20.84 0.44
N TYR A 105 -19.31 20.91 1.60
CA TYR A 105 -20.75 21.08 1.75
C TYR A 105 -21.64 19.98 1.16
N MET A 106 -21.07 18.83 0.82
CA MET A 106 -21.79 17.68 0.23
C MET A 106 -21.56 16.39 1.02
N HIS A 107 -21.16 16.51 2.29
CA HIS A 107 -21.00 15.37 3.19
C HIS A 107 -22.36 14.89 3.69
N PHE A 108 -22.47 13.60 3.98
CA PHE A 108 -23.61 13.06 4.73
C PHE A 108 -23.59 13.63 6.16
N GLU A 109 -24.75 13.91 6.76
CA GLU A 109 -24.80 14.44 8.12
C GLU A 109 -24.13 13.47 9.11
N GLU A 110 -24.30 12.17 8.90
CA GLU A 110 -23.67 11.12 9.71
C GLU A 110 -22.13 11.17 9.63
N THR A 111 -21.57 11.65 8.51
CA THR A 111 -20.12 11.86 8.38
C THR A 111 -19.67 13.06 9.20
N LEU A 112 -20.44 14.16 9.19
CA LEU A 112 -20.15 15.33 9.99
C LEU A 112 -20.28 15.04 11.49
N GLU A 113 -21.32 14.32 11.90
CA GLU A 113 -21.49 13.84 13.28
C GLU A 113 -20.32 12.95 13.71
N PHE A 114 -19.91 12.00 12.87
CA PHE A 114 -18.76 11.14 13.14
C PHE A 114 -17.47 11.94 13.30
N VAL A 115 -17.22 12.90 12.40
CA VAL A 115 -16.03 13.75 12.44
C VAL A 115 -15.98 14.59 13.72
N ARG A 116 -17.09 15.23 14.08
CA ARG A 116 -17.22 16.02 15.32
C ARG A 116 -16.97 15.14 16.55
N LYS A 117 -17.63 13.98 16.62
CA LYS A 117 -17.49 13.04 17.73
C LYS A 117 -16.03 12.61 17.92
N VAL A 118 -15.35 12.19 16.85
CA VAL A 118 -13.96 11.72 16.96
C VAL A 118 -13.01 12.86 17.32
N ALA A 119 -13.23 14.08 16.81
CA ALA A 119 -12.45 15.25 17.20
C ALA A 119 -12.61 15.57 18.69
N GLU A 120 -13.83 15.48 19.24
CA GLU A 120 -14.07 15.66 20.68
C GLU A 120 -13.42 14.55 21.52
N GLU A 121 -13.54 13.29 21.10
CA GLU A 121 -13.01 12.14 21.85
C GLU A 121 -11.48 12.09 21.84
N TRP A 122 -10.83 12.50 20.74
CA TRP A 122 -9.39 12.28 20.55
C TRP A 122 -8.52 13.49 20.86
N GLY A 123 -9.14 14.68 21.01
CA GLY A 123 -8.47 15.96 21.24
C GLY A 123 -7.72 16.47 20.03
#